data_AF-A0A2E2NWL1-F1
#
_entry.id   AF-A0A2E2NWL1-F1
#
_cell.length_a   1.000
_cell.length_b   1.000
_cell.length_c   1.000
_cell.angle_alpha   90.00
_cell.angle_beta   90.00
_cell.angle_gamma   90.00
#
_symmetry.space_group_name_H-M   'P 1'
#
loop_
_entity.id
_entity.type
_entity.pdbx_description
1 polymer ?
#
loop_
_entity_poly.entity_id
_entity_poly.type
_entity_poly.pdbx_seq_one_letter_code
_entity_poly.pdbx_strand_id
1 'polypeptide(L)'
;MNKYKDIEKEEAPKKEKKTGFKSLMSGQFLNRDQAVQGLPFILFLSLLGIFYIANGYQAEKLIRQIYKTNNELKELRSEYITTKSDLMYISKQSQLARATYELGLKELTSPPKKIVLTEDEMEDYRDE
;
A
#
# COMPACT_ATOMS: atom_id res chain seq x y z
N MET A 1 52.19 69.00 -15.44
CA MET A 1 51.86 67.65 -15.97
C MET A 1 51.59 66.77 -14.76
N ASN A 2 50.35 66.58 -14.30
CA ASN A 2 49.30 65.68 -14.85
C ASN A 2 49.88 64.26 -15.09
N LYS A 3 49.41 63.17 -14.48
CA LYS A 3 48.13 62.89 -13.81
C LYS A 3 48.32 61.76 -12.80
N TYR A 4 47.76 61.94 -11.59
CA TYR A 4 47.15 60.83 -10.88
C TYR A 4 46.02 60.32 -11.79
N LYS A 5 46.18 59.11 -12.33
CA LYS A 5 45.10 58.46 -13.05
C LYS A 5 44.44 57.55 -12.04
N ASP A 6 43.31 58.03 -11.54
CA ASP A 6 42.38 57.28 -10.72
C ASP A 6 42.20 55.89 -11.32
N ILE A 7 42.47 54.88 -10.50
CA ILE A 7 42.07 53.51 -10.81
C ILE A 7 40.54 53.52 -10.65
N GLU A 8 39.85 53.79 -11.75
CA GLU A 8 38.40 53.62 -11.87
C GLU A 8 38.07 52.21 -11.40
N LYS A 9 37.34 52.13 -10.27
CA LYS A 9 36.61 50.92 -9.91
C LYS A 9 35.59 50.69 -11.02
N GLU A 10 35.84 49.71 -11.89
CA GLU A 10 34.78 49.14 -12.72
C GLU A 10 33.70 48.56 -11.80
N GLU A 11 32.57 49.27 -11.70
CA GLU A 11 31.37 48.73 -11.10
C GLU A 11 30.87 47.57 -11.98
N ALA A 12 30.95 46.34 -11.44
CA ALA A 12 30.39 45.16 -12.09
C ALA A 12 28.90 45.38 -12.41
N PRO A 13 28.42 45.04 -13.63
CA PRO A 13 27.02 45.21 -13.97
C PRO A 13 26.16 44.33 -13.06
N LYS A 14 25.37 44.97 -12.19
CA LYS A 14 24.38 44.30 -11.35
C LYS A 14 23.38 43.60 -12.25
N LYS A 15 23.50 42.26 -12.32
CA LYS A 15 22.54 41.39 -12.99
C LYS A 15 21.19 41.49 -12.29
N GLU A 16 20.31 42.36 -12.74
CA GLU A 16 18.93 42.45 -12.27
C GLU A 16 18.11 41.23 -12.74
N LYS A 17 18.21 40.13 -12.00
CA LYS A 17 17.35 38.94 -12.18
C LYS A 17 16.04 39.05 -11.38
N LYS A 18 15.38 40.21 -11.41
CA LYS A 18 14.10 40.44 -10.69
C LYS A 18 13.01 41.09 -11.53
N THR A 19 13.23 41.24 -12.83
CA THR A 19 12.29 41.94 -13.74
C THR A 19 11.05 41.12 -14.03
N GLY A 20 11.15 39.78 -14.11
CA GLY A 20 10.04 38.88 -14.43
C GLY A 20 8.85 38.99 -13.47
N PHE A 21 9.07 38.81 -12.16
CA PHE A 21 7.98 38.86 -11.17
C PHE A 21 7.43 40.29 -10.96
N LYS A 22 8.28 41.32 -11.05
CA LYS A 22 7.84 42.73 -11.00
C LYS A 22 6.98 43.11 -12.20
N SER A 23 7.30 42.62 -13.40
CA SER A 23 6.53 42.88 -14.63
C SER A 23 5.15 42.19 -14.65
N LEU A 24 5.04 41.05 -13.95
CA LEU A 24 3.75 40.37 -13.71
C LEU A 24 2.90 41.16 -12.71
N MET A 25 3.50 41.66 -11.62
CA MET A 25 2.81 42.51 -10.63
C MET A 25 2.44 43.89 -11.18
N SER A 26 3.23 44.46 -12.09
CA SER A 26 2.99 45.79 -12.66
C SER A 26 2.02 45.81 -13.84
N GLY A 27 1.40 44.68 -14.19
CA GLY A 27 0.39 44.61 -15.26
C GLY A 27 0.93 44.74 -16.68
N GLN A 28 2.26 44.75 -16.87
CA GLN A 28 2.88 44.88 -18.20
C GLN A 28 2.46 43.72 -19.13
N PHE A 29 2.16 42.55 -18.55
CA PHE A 29 1.65 41.37 -19.25
C PHE A 29 0.24 41.55 -19.86
N LEU A 30 -0.50 42.58 -19.44
CA LEU A 30 -1.86 42.88 -19.91
C LEU A 30 -1.85 43.84 -21.12
N ASN A 31 -0.68 44.20 -21.64
CA ASN A 31 -0.58 44.86 -22.95
C ASN A 31 -1.17 43.94 -24.03
N ARG A 32 -1.99 44.54 -24.92
CA ARG A 32 -2.83 43.83 -25.90
C ARG A 32 -2.08 42.79 -26.73
N ASP A 33 -0.88 43.13 -27.20
CA ASP A 33 -0.08 42.25 -28.06
C ASP A 33 0.49 41.03 -27.31
N GLN A 34 0.90 41.22 -26.04
CA GLN A 34 1.44 40.14 -25.21
C GLN A 34 0.34 39.26 -24.63
N ALA A 35 -0.81 39.84 -24.27
CA ALA A 35 -1.96 39.11 -23.78
C ALA A 35 -2.55 38.18 -24.84
N VAL A 36 -2.63 38.63 -26.10
CA VAL A 36 -3.10 37.80 -27.23
C VAL A 36 -2.12 36.65 -27.50
N GLN A 37 -0.81 36.88 -27.40
CA GLN A 37 0.19 35.83 -27.58
C GLN A 37 0.21 34.80 -26.43
N GLY A 38 -0.12 35.22 -25.21
CA GLY A 38 -0.19 34.36 -24.01
C GLY A 38 -1.52 33.60 -23.85
N LEU A 39 -2.57 33.99 -24.57
CA LEU A 39 -3.90 33.37 -24.51
C LEU A 39 -3.91 31.83 -24.68
N PRO A 40 -3.25 31.23 -25.69
CA PRO A 40 -3.23 29.76 -25.83
C PRO A 40 -2.55 29.06 -24.65
N PHE A 41 -1.56 29.70 -24.03
CA PHE A 41 -0.87 29.15 -22.85
C PHE A 41 -1.77 29.20 -21.60
N ILE A 42 -2.53 30.28 -21.40
CA ILE A 42 -3.49 30.38 -20.30
C ILE A 42 -4.61 29.35 -20.47
N LEU A 43 -5.13 29.19 -21.70
CA LEU A 43 -6.13 28.17 -22.00
C LEU A 43 -5.61 26.75 -21.72
N PHE A 44 -4.36 26.47 -22.08
CA PHE A 44 -3.71 25.20 -21.74
C PHE A 44 -3.66 24.97 -20.23
N LEU A 45 -3.27 25.98 -19.44
CA LEU A 45 -3.26 25.89 -17.97
C LEU A 45 -4.66 25.72 -17.38
N SER A 46 -5.67 26.42 -17.92
CA SER A 46 -7.06 26.25 -17.49
C SER A 46 -7.55 24.83 -17.76
N LEU A 47 -7.23 24.28 -18.94
CA LEU A 47 -7.58 22.91 -19.32
C LEU A 47 -6.90 21.89 -18.40
N LEU A 48 -5.61 22.10 -18.09
CA LEU A 48 -4.88 21.29 -17.11
C LEU A 48 -5.50 21.37 -15.71
N GLY A 49 -5.95 22.56 -15.30
CA GLY A 49 -6.67 22.77 -14.05
C GLY A 49 -8.00 21.99 -13.99
N ILE A 50 -8.77 21.98 -15.08
CA ILE A 50 -9.99 21.18 -15.19
C ILE A 50 -9.66 19.69 -15.07
N PHE A 51 -8.63 19.21 -15.77
CA PHE A 51 -8.18 17.82 -15.66
C PHE A 51 -7.73 17.46 -14.25
N TYR A 52 -7.03 18.36 -13.57
CA TYR A 52 -6.59 18.16 -12.19
C TYR A 52 -7.78 18.00 -11.23
N ILE A 53 -8.77 18.90 -11.32
CA ILE A 53 -9.98 18.83 -10.51
C ILE A 53 -10.75 17.53 -10.81
N ALA A 54 -10.90 17.18 -12.09
CA ALA A 54 -11.54 15.95 -12.51
C ALA A 54 -10.83 14.71 -11.95
N ASN A 55 -9.49 14.69 -11.95
CA ASN A 55 -8.72 13.61 -11.36
C ASN A 55 -8.92 13.52 -9.83
N GLY A 56 -8.98 14.67 -9.15
CA GLY A 56 -9.29 14.74 -7.72
C GLY A 56 -10.62 14.07 -7.35
N TYR A 57 -11.69 14.33 -8.11
CA TYR A 57 -12.98 13.67 -7.90
C TYR A 57 -12.92 12.15 -8.10
N GLN A 58 -12.11 11.67 -9.04
CA GLN A 58 -11.93 10.23 -9.25
C GLN A 58 -11.14 9.59 -8.10
N ALA A 59 -10.09 10.26 -7.61
CA ALA A 59 -9.33 9.80 -6.45
C ALA A 59 -10.24 9.69 -5.21
N GLU A 60 -11.12 10.68 -4.98
CA GLU A 60 -12.06 10.63 -3.86
C GLU A 60 -13.02 9.43 -3.93
N LYS A 61 -13.55 9.12 -5.12
CA LYS A 61 -14.40 7.93 -5.32
C LYS A 61 -13.63 6.64 -5.04
N LEU A 62 -12.39 6.53 -5.53
CA LEU A 62 -11.53 5.37 -5.30
C LEU A 62 -11.24 5.18 -3.81
N ILE A 63 -10.92 6.25 -3.10
CA ILE A 63 -10.69 6.21 -1.64
C ILE A 63 -11.93 5.67 -0.92
N ARG A 64 -13.13 6.14 -1.26
CA ARG A 64 -14.38 5.63 -0.67
C ARG A 64 -14.59 4.14 -0.96
N GLN A 65 -14.29 3.67 -2.18
CA GLN A 65 -14.36 2.27 -2.54
C GLN A 65 -13.34 1.42 -1.78
N ILE A 66 -12.11 1.91 -1.61
CA ILE A 66 -11.07 1.26 -0.81
C ILE A 66 -11.55 1.07 0.63
N TYR A 67 -12.15 2.09 1.24
CA TYR A 67 -12.69 1.97 2.60
C TYR A 67 -13.80 0.91 2.69
N LYS A 68 -14.76 0.90 1.75
CA LYS A 68 -15.83 -0.10 1.70
C LYS A 68 -15.26 -1.52 1.60
N THR A 69 -14.34 -1.73 0.65
CA THR A 69 -13.71 -3.02 0.40
C THR A 69 -12.89 -3.50 1.61
N ASN A 70 -12.18 -2.59 2.30
CA ASN A 70 -11.44 -2.94 3.51
C ASN A 70 -12.35 -3.34 4.66
N ASN A 71 -13.50 -2.69 4.81
CA ASN A 71 -14.49 -3.08 5.82
C ASN A 71 -15.06 -4.46 5.53
N GLU A 72 -15.44 -4.72 4.28
CA GLU A 72 -15.92 -6.06 3.85
C GLU A 72 -14.86 -7.14 4.10
N LEU A 73 -13.59 -6.86 3.79
CA LEU A 73 -12.49 -7.78 4.05
C LEU A 73 -12.29 -8.03 5.55
N LYS A 74 -12.44 -7.00 6.39
CA LYS A 74 -12.33 -7.12 7.84
C LYS A 74 -13.46 -7.97 8.42
N GLU A 75 -14.68 -7.76 7.94
CA GLU A 75 -15.86 -8.54 8.33
C GLU A 75 -15.68 -10.02 7.95
N LEU A 76 -15.33 -10.29 6.70
CA LEU A 76 -15.09 -11.66 6.21
C LEU A 76 -13.96 -12.35 6.98
N ARG A 77 -12.90 -11.61 7.32
CA ARG A 77 -11.80 -12.14 8.15
C ARG A 77 -12.28 -12.46 9.57
N SER A 78 -13.15 -11.64 10.14
CA SER A 78 -13.74 -11.89 11.45
C SER A 78 -14.57 -13.17 11.43
N GLU A 79 -15.43 -13.32 10.42
CA GLU A 79 -16.26 -14.51 10.23
C GLU A 79 -15.39 -15.77 10.08
N TYR A 80 -14.37 -15.73 9.21
CA TYR A 80 -13.41 -16.83 9.05
C TYR A 80 -12.73 -17.22 10.37
N ILE A 81 -12.29 -16.24 11.18
CA ILE A 81 -11.64 -16.53 12.46
C ILE A 81 -12.63 -17.20 13.42
N THR A 82 -13.87 -16.72 13.49
CA THR A 82 -14.91 -17.32 14.33
C THR A 82 -15.19 -18.76 13.92
N THR A 83 -15.54 -18.99 12.65
CA THR A 83 -15.86 -20.33 12.15
C THR A 83 -14.68 -21.29 12.29
N LYS A 84 -13.45 -20.83 12.03
CA LYS A 84 -12.25 -21.63 12.24
C LYS A 84 -12.02 -21.96 13.72
N SER A 85 -12.30 -21.03 14.62
CA SER A 85 -12.18 -21.26 16.06
C SER A 85 -13.18 -22.29 16.54
N ASP A 86 -14.41 -22.26 16.03
CA ASP A 86 -15.43 -23.26 16.29
C ASP A 86 -15.01 -24.64 15.79
N LEU A 87 -14.49 -24.72 14.55
CA LEU A 87 -13.93 -25.94 14.00
C LEU A 87 -12.77 -26.47 14.84
N MET A 88 -11.85 -25.60 15.27
CA MET A 88 -10.75 -25.99 16.15
C MET A 88 -11.26 -26.49 17.49
N TYR A 89 -12.30 -25.89 18.06
CA TYR A 89 -12.90 -26.31 19.31
C TYR A 89 -13.46 -27.73 19.21
N ILE A 90 -14.26 -28.03 18.18
CA ILE A 90 -14.82 -29.37 17.98
C ILE A 90 -13.74 -30.39 17.61
N SER A 91 -12.69 -29.97 16.90
CA SER A 91 -11.56 -30.83 16.52
C SER A 91 -10.58 -31.09 17.65
N LYS A 92 -10.74 -30.45 18.83
CA LYS A 92 -9.91 -30.75 20.00
C LYS A 92 -10.06 -32.21 20.37
N GLN A 93 -8.93 -32.88 20.61
CA GLN A 93 -8.89 -34.30 20.98
C GLN A 93 -9.87 -34.64 22.12
N SER A 94 -9.93 -33.80 23.16
CA SER A 94 -10.85 -34.02 24.29
C SER A 94 -12.33 -33.84 23.95
N GLN A 95 -12.67 -32.95 23.01
CA GLN A 95 -14.05 -32.78 22.54
C GLN A 95 -14.42 -33.90 21.57
N LEU A 96 -13.51 -34.26 20.67
CA LEU A 96 -13.65 -35.37 19.75
C LEU A 96 -13.84 -36.69 20.50
N ALA A 97 -13.01 -36.98 21.51
CA ALA A 97 -13.13 -38.19 22.32
C ALA A 97 -14.45 -38.26 23.09
N ARG A 98 -14.97 -37.12 23.58
CA ARG A 98 -16.31 -37.05 24.18
C ARG A 98 -17.39 -37.34 23.15
N ALA A 99 -17.33 -36.73 21.97
CA ALA A 99 -18.30 -36.93 20.90
C ALA A 99 -18.28 -38.38 20.35
N THR A 100 -17.12 -39.03 20.33
CA THR A 100 -16.97 -40.41 19.86
C THR A 100 -17.16 -41.46 20.96
N TYR A 101 -17.43 -41.05 22.20
CA TYR A 101 -17.60 -41.97 23.32
C TYR A 101 -18.79 -42.91 23.13
N GLU A 102 -19.91 -42.38 22.60
CA GLU A 102 -21.10 -43.18 22.27
C GLU A 102 -20.85 -44.19 21.13
N LEU A 103 -19.86 -43.91 20.28
CA LEU A 103 -19.40 -44.83 19.22
C LEU A 103 -18.43 -45.90 19.75
N GLY A 104 -18.12 -45.92 21.05
CA GLY A 104 -17.23 -46.88 21.68
C GLY A 104 -15.73 -46.65 21.44
N LEU A 105 -15.36 -45.53 20.82
CA LEU A 105 -13.97 -45.17 20.54
C LEU A 105 -13.30 -44.61 21.80
N LYS A 106 -12.09 -45.10 22.11
CA LYS A 106 -11.30 -44.71 23.30
C LYS A 106 -10.00 -44.05 22.88
N GLU A 107 -9.58 -43.04 23.63
CA GLU A 107 -8.27 -42.42 23.46
C GLU A 107 -7.16 -43.42 23.78
N LEU A 108 -6.12 -43.42 22.94
CA LEU A 108 -4.88 -44.14 23.20
C LEU A 108 -4.07 -43.36 24.25
N THR A 109 -4.06 -43.87 25.48
CA THR A 109 -3.27 -43.32 26.60
C THR A 109 -1.82 -43.81 26.62
N SER A 110 -1.53 -44.90 25.91
CA SER A 110 -0.20 -45.45 25.75
C SER A 110 0.27 -45.34 24.30
N PRO A 111 1.59 -45.14 24.08
CA PRO A 111 2.14 -45.14 22.73
C PRO A 111 1.91 -46.50 22.06
N PRO A 112 1.68 -46.52 20.73
CA PRO A 112 1.47 -47.76 19.99
C PRO A 112 2.72 -48.64 20.10
N LYS A 113 2.52 -49.93 20.35
CA LYS A 113 3.61 -50.90 20.37
C LYS A 113 4.11 -51.11 18.94
N LYS A 114 5.41 -50.88 18.72
CA LYS A 114 6.08 -51.32 17.51
C LYS A 114 6.25 -52.84 17.61
N ILE A 115 5.56 -53.58 16.75
CA ILE A 115 5.83 -55.01 16.59
C ILE A 115 7.15 -55.09 15.83
N VAL A 116 8.20 -55.52 16.52
CA VAL A 116 9.49 -55.86 15.91
C VAL A 116 9.60 -57.35 16.05
N LEU A 117 9.55 -58.07 14.93
CA LEU A 117 9.80 -59.50 14.91
C LEU A 117 11.30 -59.71 15.07
N THR A 118 11.67 -60.45 16.11
CA THR A 118 13.04 -60.95 16.30
C THR A 118 13.24 -62.16 15.40
N GLU A 119 14.44 -62.39 14.85
CA GLU A 119 14.72 -63.54 13.96
C GLU A 119 14.28 -64.88 14.60
N ASP A 120 14.50 -65.02 15.91
CA ASP A 120 14.11 -66.19 16.71
C ASP A 120 12.58 -66.41 16.77
N GLU A 121 11.80 -65.32 16.75
CA GLU A 121 10.33 -65.38 16.74
C GLU A 121 9.77 -65.57 15.32
N MET A 122 10.55 -65.33 14.26
CA MET A 122 10.14 -65.65 12.87
C MET A 122 10.32 -67.13 12.52
N GLU A 123 11.25 -67.83 13.16
CA GLU A 123 11.46 -69.27 12.94
C GLU A 123 10.30 -70.10 13.50
N ASP A 124 9.75 -69.74 14.67
CA ASP A 124 8.59 -70.42 15.28
C ASP A 124 7.30 -70.35 14.42
N TYR A 125 7.14 -69.35 13.55
CA TYR A 125 6.01 -69.26 12.60
C TYR A 125 6.28 -69.90 11.23
N ARG A 126 7.51 -70.36 10.95
CA ARG A 126 7.87 -71.03 9.70
C ARG A 126 7.83 -72.55 9.77
N ASP A 127 7.74 -73.10 10.98
CA ASP A 127 7.75 -74.54 11.26
C ASP A 127 6.36 -75.14 11.59
N GLU A 128 5.27 -74.36 11.48
CA GLU A 128 3.88 -74.84 11.34
C GLU A 128 3.41 -74.83 9.87
#